data_AF-A0A0F3IUP7-F1
#
_entry.id   AF-A0A0F3IUP7-F1
#
_cell.length_a   1.000
_cell.length_b   1.000
_cell.length_c   1.000
_cell.angle_alpha   90.00
_cell.angle_beta   90.00
_cell.angle_gamma   90.00
#
_symmetry.space_group_name_H-M   'P 1'
#
loop_
_entity.id
_entity.type
_entity.pdbx_description
1 polymer ?
#
loop_
_entity_poly.entity_id
_entity_poly.type
_entity_poly.pdbx_seq_one_letter_code
_entity_poly.pdbx_strand_id
1 'polypeptide(L)'
;MTIKKYANRRLYNTATSSYVTLDTLCQMVKDDVDFVVYDAKTSEDITRQVLTQIIVEEEGKGQNMLPISFLRQLIGLYGDNMQWLVPSYLETAMQSFARN
;
A
#
# COMPACT_ATOMS: atom_id res chain seq x y z
N MET A 1 -2.06 10.97 9.28
CA MET A 1 -2.14 12.12 8.33
C MET A 1 -3.17 11.84 7.24
N THR A 2 -3.80 12.87 6.64
CA THR A 2 -4.82 12.66 5.59
C THR A 2 -4.38 13.22 4.24
N ILE A 3 -4.39 12.37 3.23
CA ILE A 3 -4.07 12.69 1.83
C ILE A 3 -5.35 12.65 1.00
N LYS A 4 -5.50 13.59 0.06
CA LYS A 4 -6.55 13.57 -0.95
C LYS A 4 -5.97 13.27 -2.32
N LYS A 5 -6.52 12.27 -3.00
CA LYS A 5 -6.20 11.95 -4.39
C LYS A 5 -7.22 12.59 -5.33
N TYR A 6 -6.74 13.30 -6.32
CA TYR A 6 -7.56 13.90 -7.37
C TYR A 6 -7.42 13.10 -8.67
N ALA A 7 -8.43 13.19 -9.55
CA ALA A 7 -8.56 12.37 -10.75
C ALA A 7 -7.34 12.40 -11.70
N ASN A 8 -6.52 13.45 -11.66
CA ASN A 8 -5.29 13.59 -12.45
C ASN A 8 -4.04 12.97 -11.79
N ARG A 9 -4.22 11.93 -10.96
CA ARG A 9 -3.17 11.22 -10.19
C ARG A 9 -2.46 12.07 -9.12
N ARG A 10 -2.87 13.32 -8.91
CA ARG A 10 -2.24 14.19 -7.91
C ARG A 10 -2.70 13.83 -6.50
N LEU A 11 -1.73 13.77 -5.58
CA LEU A 11 -1.97 13.57 -4.15
C LEU A 11 -1.65 14.87 -3.42
N TYR A 12 -2.49 15.24 -2.46
CA TYR A 12 -2.29 16.44 -1.65
C TYR A 12 -2.42 16.12 -0.17
N ASN A 13 -1.50 16.61 0.63
CA ASN A 13 -1.62 16.60 2.08
C ASN A 13 -2.65 17.65 2.49
N THR A 14 -3.68 17.24 3.22
CA THR A 14 -4.75 18.13 3.68
C THR A 14 -4.32 19.12 4.77
N ALA A 15 -3.30 18.80 5.55
CA ALA A 15 -2.81 19.68 6.62
C ALA A 15 -1.96 20.84 6.07
N THR A 16 -1.13 20.58 5.08
CA THR A 16 -0.20 21.57 4.50
C THR A 16 -0.67 22.10 3.13
N SER A 17 -1.71 21.51 2.55
CA SER A 17 -2.14 21.76 1.16
C SER A 17 -1.00 21.61 0.15
N SER A 18 0.01 20.79 0.47
CA SER A 18 1.17 20.56 -0.38
C SER A 18 0.96 19.36 -1.30
N TYR A 19 1.56 19.43 -2.49
CA TYR A 19 1.63 18.30 -3.40
C TYR A 19 2.49 17.18 -2.79
N VAL A 20 2.07 15.94 -2.98
CA VAL A 20 2.73 14.72 -2.48
C VAL A 20 2.86 13.75 -3.65
N THR A 21 3.98 13.02 -3.72
CA THR A 21 4.18 11.95 -4.71
C THR A 21 4.07 10.58 -4.05
N LEU A 22 3.99 9.52 -4.85
CA LEU A 22 4.05 8.15 -4.34
C LEU A 22 5.40 7.85 -3.69
N ASP A 23 6.50 8.42 -4.19
CA ASP A 23 7.81 8.34 -3.53
C ASP A 23 7.79 8.97 -2.14
N THR A 24 7.13 10.13 -1.97
CA THR A 24 6.97 10.75 -0.66
C THR A 24 6.15 9.86 0.28
N LEU A 25 5.05 9.27 -0.21
CA LEU A 25 4.25 8.35 0.59
C LEU A 25 5.03 7.07 0.94
N CYS A 26 5.82 6.54 0.02
CA CYS A 26 6.71 5.41 0.25
C CYS A 26 7.72 5.74 1.36
N GLN A 27 8.34 6.92 1.31
CA GLN A 27 9.25 7.38 2.36
C GLN A 27 8.55 7.53 3.71
N MET A 28 7.33 8.07 3.73
CA MET A 28 6.53 8.15 4.96
C MET A 28 6.28 6.77 5.59
N VAL A 29 5.96 5.74 4.79
CA VAL A 29 5.83 4.36 5.31
C VAL A 29 7.17 3.87 5.88
N LYS A 30 8.28 4.13 5.21
CA LYS A 30 9.64 3.76 5.67
C LYS A 30 10.02 4.47 6.98
N ASP A 31 9.50 5.68 7.19
CA ASP A 31 9.70 6.50 8.38
C ASP A 31 8.67 6.21 9.51
N ASP A 32 7.85 5.17 9.36
CA ASP A 32 6.78 4.78 10.31
C ASP A 32 5.72 5.89 10.52
N VAL A 33 5.44 6.66 9.46
CA VAL A 33 4.45 7.74 9.47
C VAL A 33 3.15 7.30 8.81
N ASP A 34 2.11 7.12 9.64
CA ASP A 34 0.79 6.72 9.18
C ASP A 34 0.05 7.79 8.37
N PHE A 35 -0.55 7.34 7.27
CA PHE A 35 -1.48 8.15 6.48
C PHE A 35 -2.68 7.35 5.98
N VAL A 36 -3.76 8.09 5.75
CA VAL A 36 -4.96 7.62 5.04
C VAL A 36 -5.12 8.42 3.76
N VAL A 37 -5.57 7.77 2.69
CA VAL A 37 -5.82 8.41 1.40
C VAL A 37 -7.30 8.32 1.05
N TYR A 38 -7.92 9.47 0.84
CA TYR A 38 -9.29 9.56 0.34
C TYR A 38 -9.30 10.03 -1.11
N ASP A 39 -10.21 9.47 -1.91
CA ASP A 39 -10.56 10.06 -3.19
C ASP A 39 -11.26 11.41 -2.97
N ALA A 40 -10.77 12.47 -3.61
CA ALA A 40 -11.26 13.83 -3.40
C ALA A 40 -12.68 14.05 -3.96
N LYS A 41 -13.14 13.21 -4.89
CA LYS A 41 -14.45 13.29 -5.53
C LYS A 41 -15.48 12.43 -4.81
N THR A 42 -15.13 11.19 -4.48
CA THR A 42 -16.07 10.23 -3.87
C THR A 42 -15.98 10.17 -2.34
N SER A 43 -14.90 10.71 -1.75
CA SER A 43 -14.57 10.56 -0.32
C SER A 43 -14.36 9.10 0.12
N GLU A 44 -14.14 8.20 -0.83
CA GLU A 44 -13.84 6.80 -0.57
C GLU A 44 -12.43 6.63 0.00
N ASP A 45 -12.26 5.74 0.98
CA ASP A 45 -10.95 5.34 1.48
C ASP A 45 -10.26 4.44 0.45
N ILE A 46 -9.21 4.97 -0.16
CA ILE A 46 -8.42 4.29 -1.18
C ILE A 46 -7.00 3.99 -0.68
N THR A 47 -6.78 4.00 0.64
CA THR A 47 -5.46 3.78 1.26
C THR A 47 -4.85 2.47 0.79
N ARG A 48 -5.62 1.38 0.79
CA ARG A 48 -5.19 0.06 0.28
C ARG A 48 -4.70 0.14 -1.17
N GLN A 49 -5.47 0.80 -2.03
CA GLN A 49 -5.13 0.94 -3.45
C GLN A 49 -3.81 1.68 -3.63
N VAL A 50 -3.59 2.76 -2.87
CA VAL A 50 -2.37 3.57 -2.95
C VAL A 50 -1.16 2.79 -2.43
N LEU A 51 -1.29 2.07 -1.31
CA LEU A 51 -0.22 1.21 -0.80
C LEU A 51 0.14 0.09 -1.79
N THR A 52 -0.85 -0.53 -2.43
CA THR A 52 -0.59 -1.51 -3.50
C THR A 52 0.15 -0.88 -4.69
N GLN A 53 -0.20 0.35 -5.07
CA GLN A 53 0.50 1.06 -6.14
C GLN A 53 1.97 1.33 -5.78
N ILE A 54 2.25 1.73 -4.53
CA ILE A 54 3.62 1.93 -4.04
C ILE A 54 4.44 0.64 -4.18
N ILE A 55 3.90 -0.51 -3.77
CA ILE A 55 4.57 -1.81 -3.89
C ILE A 55 4.92 -2.11 -5.35
N VAL A 56 3.97 -1.93 -6.28
CA VAL A 56 4.20 -2.17 -7.71
C VAL A 56 5.27 -1.24 -8.29
N GLU A 57 5.28 0.03 -7.88
CA GLU A 57 6.29 0.99 -8.34
C GLU A 57 7.69 0.67 -7.80
N GLU A 58 7.82 0.23 -6.54
CA GLU A 58 9.12 -0.17 -5.97
C GLU A 58 9.68 -1.44 -6.63
N GLU A 59 8.84 -2.47 -6.88
CA GLU A 59 9.27 -3.66 -7.64
C GLU A 59 9.73 -3.26 -9.06
N GLY A 60 9.04 -2.33 -9.71
CA GLY A 60 9.42 -1.82 -11.05
C GLY A 60 10.78 -1.12 -11.12
N LYS A 61 11.34 -0.65 -9.99
CA LYS A 61 12.64 0.04 -9.91
C LYS A 61 13.84 -0.92 -9.88
N GLY A 62 13.62 -2.23 -9.93
CA GLY A 62 14.68 -3.24 -10.00
C GLY A 62 15.18 -3.76 -8.65
N GLN A 63 14.60 -3.29 -7.54
CA GLN A 63 14.76 -3.88 -6.21
C GLN A 63 13.63 -4.87 -5.95
N ASN A 64 13.53 -5.92 -6.77
CA ASN A 64 12.47 -6.93 -6.61
C ASN A 64 12.65 -7.67 -5.29
N MET A 65 11.83 -7.35 -4.31
CA MET A 65 11.81 -8.02 -3.01
C MET A 65 10.81 -9.18 -3.02
N LEU A 66 9.79 -9.14 -3.90
CA LEU A 66 8.74 -10.16 -3.94
C LEU A 66 9.10 -11.32 -4.88
N PRO A 67 9.27 -12.55 -4.37
CA PRO A 67 9.50 -13.71 -5.21
C PRO A 67 8.30 -14.01 -6.13
N ILE A 68 8.55 -14.46 -7.36
CA ILE A 68 7.49 -14.87 -8.31
C ILE A 68 6.57 -15.94 -7.70
N SER A 69 7.14 -16.87 -6.93
CA SER A 69 6.38 -17.91 -6.22
C SER A 69 5.38 -17.31 -5.23
N PHE A 70 5.79 -16.28 -4.48
CA PHE A 70 4.94 -15.57 -3.53
C PHE A 70 3.79 -14.87 -4.26
N LEU A 71 4.07 -14.15 -5.35
CA LEU A 71 3.03 -13.48 -6.15
C LEU A 71 1.99 -14.47 -6.68
N ARG A 72 2.43 -15.62 -7.20
CA ARG A 72 1.52 -16.68 -7.68
C ARG A 72 0.66 -17.26 -6.56
N GLN A 73 1.25 -17.51 -5.39
CA GLN A 73 0.49 -17.98 -4.23
C GLN A 73 -0.53 -16.93 -3.80
N LEU A 74 -0.12 -15.66 -3.67
CA LEU A 74 -0.99 -14.56 -3.30
C LEU A 74 -2.18 -14.44 -4.27
N ILE A 75 -1.95 -14.55 -5.58
CA ILE A 75 -3.01 -14.57 -6.60
C ILE A 75 -3.93 -15.78 -6.43
N GLY A 76 -3.39 -16.98 -6.21
CA GLY A 76 -4.18 -18.20 -6.00
C GLY A 76 -5.10 -18.14 -4.78
N LEU A 77 -4.75 -17.34 -3.77
CA LEU A 77 -5.59 -17.09 -2.60
C LEU A 77 -6.82 -16.23 -2.94
N TYR A 78 -6.76 -15.38 -3.97
CA TYR A 78 -7.89 -14.62 -4.49
C TYR A 78 -8.80 -15.52 -5.34
N GLY A 79 -9.55 -16.40 -4.69
CA GLY A 79 -10.50 -17.29 -5.38
C GLY A 79 -10.88 -18.53 -4.58
N ASP A 80 -10.12 -18.83 -3.52
CA ASP A 80 -10.42 -19.95 -2.63
C ASP A 80 -11.36 -19.56 -1.49
N ASN A 81 -12.15 -20.50 -0.98
CA ASN A 81 -13.12 -20.29 0.12
C ASN A 81 -12.47 -19.87 1.47
N MET A 82 -11.15 -19.72 1.52
CA MET A 82 -10.35 -19.38 2.69
C MET A 82 -9.83 -17.92 2.68
N GLN A 83 -10.39 -17.03 1.84
CA GLN A 83 -10.00 -15.60 1.76
C GLN A 83 -9.95 -14.88 3.11
N TRP A 84 -10.76 -15.31 4.10
CA TRP A 84 -10.82 -14.69 5.42
C TRP A 84 -9.62 -15.05 6.34
N LEU A 85 -8.91 -16.14 6.08
CA LEU A 85 -7.76 -16.58 6.89
C LEU A 85 -6.45 -15.92 6.48
N VAL A 86 -6.33 -15.56 5.20
CA VAL A 86 -5.09 -15.07 4.59
C VAL A 86 -4.57 -13.77 5.23
N PRO A 87 -5.40 -12.74 5.51
CA PRO A 87 -4.90 -11.50 6.10
C PRO A 87 -4.24 -11.71 7.46
N SER A 88 -4.88 -12.48 8.35
CA SER A 88 -4.38 -12.75 9.70
C SER A 88 -3.08 -13.56 9.70
N TYR A 89 -2.97 -14.53 8.78
CA TYR A 89 -1.73 -15.29 8.61
C TYR A 89 -0.58 -14.42 8.10
N LEU A 90 -0.82 -13.60 7.06
CA LEU A 90 0.20 -12.69 6.51
C LEU A 90 0.68 -11.69 7.56
N GLU A 91 -0.23 -11.12 8.35
CA GLU A 91 0.11 -10.21 9.43
C GLU A 91 1.02 -10.89 10.47
N THR A 92 0.66 -12.10 10.92
CA THR A 92 1.45 -12.87 11.89
C THR A 92 2.84 -13.23 11.35
N ALA A 93 2.91 -13.64 10.09
CA ALA A 93 4.18 -13.99 9.42
C ALA A 93 5.10 -12.77 9.29
N MET A 94 4.55 -11.61 8.91
CA MET A 94 5.31 -10.35 8.80
C MET A 94 5.78 -9.83 10.16
N GLN A 95 4.93 -9.89 11.20
CA GLN A 95 5.35 -9.54 12.56
C GLN A 95 6.49 -10.43 13.06
N SER A 96 6.47 -11.73 12.73
CA SER A 96 7.53 -12.66 13.09
C SER A 96 8.83 -12.38 12.34
N PHE A 97 8.74 -12.00 11.06
CA PHE A 97 9.91 -11.63 10.25
C PHE A 97 10.55 -10.33 10.75
N ALA A 98 9.77 -9.31 11.09
CA ALA A 98 10.26 -8.02 11.57
C ALA A 98 10.89 -8.06 12.98
N ARG A 99 10.67 -9.14 13.75
CA ARG A 99 11.24 -9.34 15.09
C ARG A 99 12.60 -10.05 15.08
N ASN A 100 13.02 -10.62 13.97
CA ASN A 100 14.30 -11.32 13.79
C ASN A 100 15.30 -10.46 13.03
#